data_AF-A0A238WIL8-F1
#
_entry.id   AF-A0A238WIL8-F1
#
_cell.length_a   1.000
_cell.length_b   1.000
_cell.length_c   1.000
_cell.angle_alpha   90.00
_cell.angle_beta   90.00
_cell.angle_gamma   90.00
#
_symmetry.space_group_name_H-M   'P 1'
#
loop_
_entity.id
_entity.type
_entity.pdbx_description
1 polymer ?
#
loop_
_entity_poly.entity_id
_entity_poly.type
_entity_poly.pdbx_seq_one_letter_code
_entity_poly.pdbx_strand_id
1 'polypeptide(L)'
;MTAALPRVPVVPLPRSPVSPPPGPERADQTTQQHRRLRWTATLAGVRARASMVPAGSVRRRQSLQLCSAARLLTAVGIRVVVVQPPTPWPRDLPGRLVIGNEAGLLGELALLTAVPRTTQGWTAVADRVLPVGRPVPAPEQDPSHAVACPVTVAYRTAHGPLPVPPRTLNEVVAIRGLVIEVRLLAAGRDVPRAV
;
A
#
# COMPACT_ATOMS: atom_id res chain seq x y z
N MET A 1 18.02 68.44 36.18
CA MET A 1 19.21 67.70 35.74
C MET A 1 18.84 66.24 35.68
N THR A 2 18.57 65.70 34.49
CA THR A 2 18.08 64.32 34.32
C THR A 2 18.97 63.64 33.29
N ALA A 3 19.80 62.70 33.75
CA ALA A 3 20.75 61.97 32.91
C ALA A 3 20.04 60.82 32.19
N ALA A 4 20.11 60.80 30.85
CA ALA A 4 19.61 59.70 30.04
C ALA A 4 20.66 58.57 29.96
N LEU A 5 20.25 57.34 30.25
CA LEU A 5 21.10 56.15 30.18
C LEU A 5 21.31 55.68 28.73
N PRO A 6 22.51 55.17 28.39
CA PRO A 6 22.82 54.72 27.03
C PRO A 6 22.13 53.39 26.69
N ARG A 7 21.58 53.29 25.48
CA ARG A 7 20.98 52.06 24.94
C ARG A 7 22.07 51.09 24.48
N VAL A 8 22.00 49.86 24.97
CA VAL A 8 22.88 48.75 24.57
C VAL A 8 22.46 48.22 23.20
N PRO A 9 23.39 47.97 22.25
CA PRO A 9 23.07 47.38 20.96
C PRO A 9 22.69 45.90 21.13
N VAL A 10 21.50 45.54 20.66
CA VAL A 10 21.05 44.13 20.59
C VAL A 10 21.76 43.48 19.41
N VAL A 11 22.72 42.60 19.71
CA VAL A 11 23.38 41.76 18.70
C VAL A 11 22.39 40.67 18.25
N PRO A 12 22.05 40.57 16.95
CA PRO A 12 21.19 39.51 16.48
C PRO A 12 21.92 38.16 16.58
N LEU A 13 21.36 37.23 17.34
CA LEU A 13 21.84 35.85 17.40
C LEU A 13 21.75 35.22 15.99
N PRO A 14 22.78 34.47 15.55
CA PRO A 14 22.73 33.75 14.29
C PRO A 14 21.60 32.71 14.35
N ARG A 15 20.64 32.82 13.41
CA ARG A 15 19.59 31.83 13.23
C ARG A 15 20.26 30.50 12.87
N SER A 16 20.22 29.53 13.78
CA SER A 16 20.64 28.17 13.47
C SER A 16 19.85 27.66 12.25
N PRO A 17 20.52 27.12 11.22
CA PRO A 17 19.82 26.51 10.11
C PRO A 17 19.05 25.30 10.64
N VAL A 18 17.72 25.36 10.54
CA VAL A 18 16.84 24.21 10.80
C VAL A 18 17.25 23.13 9.80
N SER A 19 17.93 22.08 10.27
CA SER A 19 18.23 20.94 9.43
C SER A 19 16.91 20.34 8.94
N PRO A 20 16.73 20.13 7.61
CA PRO A 20 15.56 19.46 7.12
C PRO A 20 15.46 18.07 7.76
N PRO A 21 14.25 17.57 8.04
CA PRO A 21 14.09 16.25 8.65
C PRO A 21 14.85 15.21 7.80
N PRO A 22 15.56 14.27 8.44
CA PRO A 22 16.31 13.26 7.70
C PRO A 22 15.35 12.51 6.79
N GLY A 23 15.63 12.56 5.49
CA GLY A 23 14.91 11.77 4.50
C GLY A 23 15.06 10.27 4.79
N PRO A 24 14.19 9.42 4.21
CA PRO A 24 14.28 7.98 4.41
C PRO A 24 15.67 7.48 4.04
N GLU A 25 16.26 6.66 4.90
CA GLU A 25 17.57 6.07 4.68
C GLU A 25 17.57 5.31 3.35
N ARG A 26 18.54 5.63 2.49
CA ARG A 26 18.66 5.01 1.17
C ARG A 26 19.40 3.68 1.28
N ALA A 27 18.88 2.66 0.61
CA ALA A 27 19.59 1.41 0.40
C ALA A 27 20.81 1.62 -0.50
N ASP A 28 21.88 0.84 -0.28
CA ASP A 28 23.04 0.84 -1.18
C ASP A 28 22.69 0.38 -2.60
N GLN A 29 23.54 0.71 -3.58
CA GLN A 29 23.28 0.42 -4.99
C GLN A 29 23.19 -1.08 -5.27
N THR A 30 24.02 -1.89 -4.60
CA THR A 30 24.02 -3.35 -4.74
C THR A 30 22.68 -3.95 -4.30
N THR A 31 22.14 -3.49 -3.18
CA THR A 31 20.82 -3.89 -2.66
C THR A 31 19.72 -3.45 -3.62
N GLN A 32 19.79 -2.23 -4.15
CA GLN A 32 18.83 -1.75 -5.15
C GLN A 32 18.84 -2.65 -6.41
N GLN A 33 20.02 -2.98 -6.93
CA GLN A 33 20.17 -3.85 -8.10
C GLN A 33 19.64 -5.26 -7.81
N HIS A 34 20.00 -5.85 -6.67
CA HIS A 34 19.49 -7.16 -6.27
C HIS A 34 17.96 -7.18 -6.16
N ARG A 35 17.35 -6.14 -5.57
CA ARG A 35 15.89 -6.02 -5.48
C ARG A 35 15.23 -5.92 -6.85
N ARG A 36 15.82 -5.14 -7.79
CA ARG A 36 15.32 -5.05 -9.17
C ARG A 36 15.37 -6.41 -9.88
N LEU A 37 16.49 -7.12 -9.78
CA LEU A 37 16.64 -8.45 -10.39
C LEU A 37 15.68 -9.47 -9.77
N ARG A 38 15.49 -9.44 -8.46
CA ARG A 38 14.51 -10.31 -7.78
C ARG A 38 13.09 -9.98 -8.22
N TRP A 39 12.74 -8.71 -8.36
CA TRP A 39 11.43 -8.28 -8.84
C TRP A 39 11.15 -8.83 -10.24
N THR A 40 12.07 -8.61 -11.19
CA THR A 40 11.89 -9.07 -12.58
C THR A 40 11.82 -10.58 -12.67
N ALA A 41 12.71 -11.30 -11.97
CA ALA A 41 12.69 -12.76 -11.90
C ALA A 41 11.38 -13.29 -11.28
N THR A 42 10.90 -12.66 -10.21
CA THR A 42 9.64 -13.02 -9.56
C THR A 42 8.45 -12.79 -10.50
N LEU A 43 8.41 -11.65 -11.17
CA LEU A 43 7.35 -11.32 -12.12
C LEU A 43 7.30 -12.31 -13.30
N ALA A 44 8.47 -12.68 -13.85
CA ALA A 44 8.55 -13.71 -14.88
C ALA A 44 8.03 -15.06 -14.38
N GLY A 45 8.42 -15.47 -13.17
CA GLY A 45 7.93 -16.70 -12.54
C GLY A 45 6.43 -16.67 -12.23
N VAL A 46 5.85 -15.50 -11.90
CA VAL A 46 4.41 -15.33 -11.72
C VAL A 46 3.68 -15.55 -13.05
N ARG A 47 4.15 -14.92 -14.14
CA ARG A 47 3.57 -15.07 -15.48
C ARG A 47 3.61 -16.51 -15.96
N ALA A 48 4.75 -17.18 -15.80
CA ALA A 48 4.92 -18.59 -16.17
C ALA A 48 3.99 -19.52 -15.37
N ARG A 49 3.77 -19.25 -14.07
CA ARG A 49 2.81 -20.04 -13.31
C ARG A 49 1.37 -19.75 -13.71
N ALA A 50 1.05 -18.50 -14.01
CA ALA A 50 -0.28 -18.11 -14.44
C ALA A 50 -0.70 -18.80 -15.75
N SER A 51 0.23 -18.96 -16.71
CA SER A 51 -0.04 -19.67 -17.97
C SER A 51 -0.32 -21.16 -17.80
N MET A 52 0.03 -21.75 -16.64
CA MET A 52 -0.24 -23.15 -16.32
C MET A 52 -1.51 -23.35 -15.48
N VAL A 53 -2.20 -22.29 -15.06
CA VAL A 53 -3.41 -22.43 -14.26
C VAL A 53 -4.60 -22.78 -15.15
N PRO A 54 -5.33 -23.88 -14.87
CA PRO A 54 -6.55 -24.21 -15.60
C PRO A 54 -7.62 -23.12 -15.44
N ALA A 55 -8.29 -22.76 -16.55
CA ALA A 55 -9.23 -21.64 -16.62
C ALA A 55 -10.42 -21.75 -15.64
N GLY A 56 -10.83 -22.96 -15.25
CA GLY A 56 -12.02 -23.18 -14.41
C GLY A 56 -11.81 -23.06 -12.89
N SER A 57 -10.58 -22.96 -12.39
CA SER A 57 -10.33 -22.99 -10.94
C SER A 57 -10.17 -21.60 -10.32
N VAL A 58 -11.29 -20.97 -9.97
CA VAL A 58 -11.32 -19.64 -9.32
C VAL A 58 -10.48 -19.64 -8.03
N ARG A 59 -10.64 -20.64 -7.16
CA ARG A 59 -9.90 -20.74 -5.90
C ARG A 59 -8.39 -20.85 -6.11
N ARG A 60 -7.95 -21.65 -7.10
CA ARG A 60 -6.52 -21.81 -7.43
C ARG A 60 -5.94 -20.53 -8.00
N ARG A 61 -6.66 -19.84 -8.88
CA ARG A 61 -6.27 -18.52 -9.42
C ARG A 61 -6.12 -17.49 -8.29
N GLN A 62 -7.11 -17.37 -7.42
CA GLN A 62 -7.06 -16.45 -6.29
C GLN A 62 -5.90 -16.75 -5.32
N SER A 63 -5.65 -18.03 -5.02
CA SER A 63 -4.49 -18.42 -4.22
C SER A 63 -3.17 -18.05 -4.91
N LEU A 64 -3.07 -18.25 -6.23
CA LEU A 64 -1.90 -17.84 -7.00
C LEU A 64 -1.71 -16.32 -6.96
N GLN A 65 -2.78 -15.54 -7.11
CA GLN A 65 -2.74 -14.08 -7.06
C GLN A 65 -2.21 -13.58 -5.71
N LEU A 66 -2.76 -14.08 -4.60
CA LEU A 66 -2.29 -13.75 -3.26
C LEU A 66 -0.80 -14.10 -3.06
N CYS A 67 -0.41 -15.32 -3.42
CA CYS A 67 0.98 -15.76 -3.30
C CYS A 67 1.93 -14.95 -4.20
N SER A 68 1.46 -14.53 -5.37
CA SER A 68 2.24 -13.72 -6.31
C SER A 68 2.44 -12.31 -5.77
N ALA A 69 1.40 -11.71 -5.20
CA ALA A 69 1.50 -10.41 -4.54
C ALA A 69 2.49 -10.43 -3.37
N ALA A 70 2.39 -11.42 -2.49
CA ALA A 70 3.32 -11.59 -1.37
C ALA A 70 4.77 -11.77 -1.83
N ARG A 71 4.99 -12.57 -2.88
CA ARG A 71 6.34 -12.78 -3.45
C ARG A 71 6.91 -11.52 -4.08
N LEU A 72 6.10 -10.75 -4.83
CA LEU A 72 6.53 -9.50 -5.44
C LEU A 72 6.92 -8.47 -4.37
N LEU A 73 6.12 -8.29 -3.33
CA LEU A 73 6.45 -7.42 -2.20
C LEU A 73 7.73 -7.87 -1.47
N THR A 74 7.88 -9.17 -1.26
CA THR A 74 9.08 -9.75 -0.63
C THR A 74 10.34 -9.58 -1.50
N ALA A 75 10.21 -9.66 -2.83
CA ALA A 75 11.33 -9.52 -3.77
C ALA A 75 12.00 -8.14 -3.68
N VAL A 76 11.23 -7.10 -3.41
CA VAL A 76 11.73 -5.73 -3.20
C VAL A 76 12.00 -5.41 -1.72
N GLY A 77 11.81 -6.37 -0.82
CA GLY A 77 12.10 -6.23 0.61
C GLY A 77 11.08 -5.42 1.39
N ILE A 78 9.83 -5.34 0.90
CA ILE A 78 8.73 -4.65 1.58
C ILE A 78 8.13 -5.55 2.65
N ARG A 79 7.84 -4.97 3.81
CA ARG A 79 7.02 -5.62 4.85
C ARG A 79 5.60 -5.06 4.80
N VAL A 80 4.61 -5.94 4.92
CA VAL A 80 3.20 -5.53 5.06
C VAL A 80 2.80 -5.67 6.51
N VAL A 81 2.23 -4.60 7.07
CA VAL A 81 1.61 -4.61 8.39
C VAL A 81 0.12 -4.42 8.20
N VAL A 82 -0.67 -5.33 8.76
CA VAL A 82 -2.13 -5.24 8.70
C VAL A 82 -2.66 -4.80 10.06
N VAL A 83 -3.31 -3.64 10.08
CA VAL A 83 -4.02 -3.16 11.26
C VAL A 83 -5.47 -3.60 11.13
N GLN A 84 -5.90 -4.47 12.04
CA GLN A 84 -7.25 -5.02 12.06
C GLN A 84 -8.25 -3.95 12.53
N PRO A 85 -9.53 -4.02 12.08
CA PRO A 85 -10.55 -3.13 12.58
C PRO A 85 -10.90 -3.50 14.04
N PRO A 86 -11.39 -2.55 14.86
CA PRO A 86 -11.82 -2.84 16.22
C PRO A 86 -13.00 -3.83 16.26
N THR A 87 -13.83 -3.83 15.23
CA THR A 87 -14.91 -4.80 15.02
C THR A 87 -14.63 -5.60 13.76
N PRO A 88 -14.58 -6.95 13.83
CA PRO A 88 -14.39 -7.79 12.66
C PRO A 88 -15.42 -7.50 11.57
N TRP A 89 -15.00 -7.57 10.31
CA TRP A 89 -15.95 -7.43 9.21
C TRP A 89 -16.97 -8.57 9.21
N PRO A 90 -18.23 -8.28 8.84
CA PRO A 90 -19.26 -9.30 8.67
C PRO A 90 -18.78 -10.39 7.70
N ARG A 91 -19.01 -11.66 8.07
CA ARG A 91 -18.67 -12.82 7.22
C ARG A 91 -19.88 -13.42 6.52
N ASP A 92 -21.06 -13.10 7.06
CA ASP A 92 -22.39 -13.53 6.68
C ASP A 92 -23.03 -12.61 5.63
N LEU A 93 -22.57 -11.36 5.56
CA LEU A 93 -23.03 -10.38 4.58
C LEU A 93 -22.00 -10.19 3.45
N PRO A 94 -22.46 -9.92 2.21
CA PRO A 94 -21.56 -9.52 1.14
C PRO A 94 -20.84 -8.23 1.52
N GLY A 95 -19.51 -8.29 1.61
CA GLY A 95 -18.66 -7.13 1.87
C GLY A 95 -18.07 -6.57 0.59
N ARG A 96 -18.14 -5.25 0.38
CA ARG A 96 -17.53 -4.53 -0.74
C ARG A 96 -16.27 -3.81 -0.30
N LEU A 97 -15.14 -4.08 -0.97
CA LEU A 97 -13.88 -3.39 -0.71
C LEU A 97 -13.98 -1.93 -1.16
N VAL A 98 -13.75 -1.00 -0.24
CA VAL A 98 -13.66 0.45 -0.54
C VAL A 98 -12.26 0.93 -0.17
N ILE A 99 -11.49 1.39 -1.15
CA ILE A 99 -10.13 1.90 -0.92
C ILE A 99 -10.24 3.41 -0.68
N GLY A 100 -9.92 3.85 0.54
CA GLY A 100 -10.11 5.24 0.98
C GLY A 100 -9.09 6.23 0.43
N ASN A 101 -8.02 5.76 -0.21
CA ASN A 101 -6.96 6.60 -0.77
C ASN A 101 -6.28 5.96 -1.98
N GLU A 102 -5.54 6.74 -2.75
CA GLU A 102 -4.70 6.22 -3.83
C GLU A 102 -3.57 5.35 -3.26
N ALA A 103 -3.74 4.03 -3.35
CA ALA A 103 -2.78 3.06 -2.82
C ALA A 103 -1.57 2.85 -3.75
N GLY A 104 -1.74 3.09 -5.06
CA GLY A 104 -0.75 2.77 -6.09
C GLY A 104 -0.52 1.26 -6.24
N LEU A 105 0.31 0.85 -7.21
CA LEU A 105 0.51 -0.57 -7.55
C LEU A 105 0.97 -1.43 -6.36
N LEU A 106 1.93 -0.96 -5.56
CA LEU A 106 2.44 -1.72 -4.42
C LEU A 106 1.46 -1.75 -3.24
N GLY A 107 0.74 -0.66 -3.01
CA GLY A 107 -0.31 -0.61 -2.01
C GLY A 107 -1.45 -1.56 -2.35
N GLU A 108 -1.80 -1.66 -3.63
CA GLU A 108 -2.78 -2.64 -4.11
C GLU A 108 -2.29 -4.09 -4.02
N LEU A 109 -1.01 -4.37 -4.29
CA LEU A 109 -0.43 -5.68 -3.99
C LEU A 109 -0.49 -5.99 -2.49
N ALA A 110 -0.24 -5.00 -1.63
CA ALA A 110 -0.37 -5.18 -0.19
C ALA A 110 -1.83 -5.46 0.23
N LEU A 111 -2.80 -4.77 -0.39
CA LEU A 111 -4.23 -5.03 -0.19
C LEU A 111 -4.59 -6.50 -0.47
N LEU A 112 -4.06 -7.10 -1.55
CA LEU A 112 -4.32 -8.51 -1.87
C LEU A 112 -3.85 -9.49 -0.80
N THR A 113 -2.84 -9.10 0.00
CA THR A 113 -2.31 -9.92 1.10
C THR A 113 -3.00 -9.66 2.44
N ALA A 114 -3.68 -8.52 2.59
CA ALA A 114 -4.30 -8.07 3.83
C ALA A 114 -5.82 -8.28 3.87
N VAL A 115 -6.48 -8.18 2.72
CA VAL A 115 -7.95 -8.22 2.59
C VAL A 115 -8.43 -9.65 2.29
N PRO A 116 -9.52 -10.12 2.91
CA PRO A 116 -10.12 -11.40 2.58
C PRO A 116 -10.47 -11.52 1.10
N ARG A 117 -10.13 -12.66 0.49
CA ARG A 117 -10.38 -12.94 -0.95
C ARG A 117 -11.86 -13.03 -1.31
N THR A 118 -12.72 -13.17 -0.30
CA THR A 118 -14.18 -13.20 -0.43
C THR A 118 -14.79 -11.81 -0.52
N THR A 119 -14.04 -10.76 -0.20
CA THR A 119 -14.54 -9.38 -0.30
C THR A 119 -14.73 -9.01 -1.78
N GLN A 120 -15.93 -8.55 -2.12
CA GLN A 120 -16.26 -8.06 -3.46
C GLN A 120 -15.31 -6.92 -3.85
N GLY A 121 -14.83 -6.95 -5.09
CA GLY A 121 -13.79 -6.02 -5.58
C GLY A 121 -12.35 -6.52 -5.41
N TRP A 122 -12.10 -7.53 -4.57
CA TRP A 122 -10.75 -8.10 -4.41
C TRP A 122 -10.18 -8.63 -5.74
N THR A 123 -10.99 -9.38 -6.50
CA THR A 123 -10.57 -9.92 -7.82
C THR A 123 -10.29 -8.80 -8.82
N ALA A 124 -11.06 -7.71 -8.80
CA ALA A 124 -10.84 -6.57 -9.69
C ALA A 124 -9.50 -5.88 -9.38
N VAL A 125 -9.16 -5.72 -8.10
CA VAL A 125 -7.83 -5.25 -7.69
C VAL A 125 -6.75 -6.22 -8.17
N ALA A 126 -6.96 -7.53 -7.99
CA ALA A 126 -5.98 -8.54 -8.38
C ALA A 126 -5.70 -8.54 -9.88
N ASP A 127 -6.73 -8.47 -10.71
CA ASP A 127 -6.61 -8.45 -12.17
C ASP A 127 -6.00 -7.15 -12.69
N ARG A 128 -6.13 -6.03 -11.96
CA ARG A 128 -5.50 -4.75 -12.29
C ARG A 128 -3.99 -4.76 -12.06
N VAL A 129 -3.52 -5.39 -10.97
CA VAL A 129 -2.09 -5.29 -10.56
C VAL A 129 -1.25 -6.53 -10.84
N LEU A 130 -1.87 -7.67 -11.15
CA LEU A 130 -1.16 -8.91 -11.46
C LEU A 130 -1.43 -9.36 -12.90
N PRO A 131 -0.39 -9.74 -13.65
CA PRO A 131 -0.53 -10.25 -15.01
C PRO A 131 -0.90 -11.75 -15.00
N VAL A 132 -2.01 -12.11 -14.34
CA VAL A 132 -2.40 -13.52 -14.08
C VAL A 132 -3.42 -14.07 -15.08
N GLY A 133 -3.70 -13.34 -16.17
CA GLY A 133 -4.56 -13.78 -17.26
C GLY A 133 -5.64 -12.76 -17.60
N ARG A 134 -6.54 -13.11 -18.52
CA ARG A 134 -7.62 -12.21 -18.93
C ARG A 134 -8.53 -11.90 -17.72
N PRO A 135 -8.91 -10.63 -17.51
CA PRO A 135 -9.95 -10.29 -16.55
C PRO A 135 -11.21 -11.09 -16.91
N VAL A 136 -11.73 -11.85 -15.96
CA VAL A 136 -13.05 -12.46 -16.12
C VAL A 136 -14.02 -11.42 -15.60
N PRO A 137 -15.01 -10.97 -16.39
CA PRO A 137 -16.03 -10.05 -15.90
C PRO A 137 -16.66 -10.66 -14.66
N ALA A 138 -16.55 -9.98 -13.53
CA ALA A 138 -17.30 -10.37 -12.36
C ALA A 138 -18.79 -10.22 -12.70
N PRO A 139 -19.66 -11.14 -12.25
CA PRO A 139 -21.10 -10.90 -12.36
C PRO A 139 -21.42 -9.56 -11.68
N GLU A 140 -22.21 -8.74 -12.36
CA GLU A 140 -22.72 -7.48 -11.83
C GLU A 140 -23.63 -7.82 -10.64
N GLN A 141 -23.06 -7.73 -9.44
CA GLN A 141 -23.78 -7.97 -8.19
C GLN A 141 -24.33 -6.63 -7.69
N ASP A 142 -25.63 -6.61 -7.39
CA ASP A 142 -26.34 -5.43 -6.91
C ASP A 142 -25.59 -4.80 -5.70
N PRO A 143 -24.97 -3.62 -5.87
CA PRO A 143 -24.19 -2.98 -4.83
C PRO A 143 -25.05 -2.49 -3.64
N SER A 144 -26.37 -2.50 -3.78
CA SER A 144 -27.33 -1.94 -2.82
C SER A 144 -27.39 -2.71 -1.49
N HIS A 145 -26.95 -3.97 -1.48
CA HIS A 145 -27.00 -4.84 -0.29
C HIS A 145 -25.63 -5.15 0.33
N ALA A 146 -24.54 -4.67 -0.27
CA ALA A 146 -23.19 -4.94 0.24
C ALA A 146 -22.78 -3.97 1.35
N VAL A 147 -22.18 -4.50 2.42
CA VAL A 147 -21.58 -3.69 3.50
C VAL A 147 -20.25 -3.15 2.99
N ALA A 148 -20.01 -1.85 3.13
CA ALA A 148 -18.73 -1.27 2.80
C ALA A 148 -17.67 -1.76 3.79
N CYS A 149 -16.56 -2.26 3.24
CA CYS A 149 -15.37 -2.71 3.95
C CYS A 149 -14.23 -1.74 3.62
N PRO A 150 -14.17 -0.58 4.30
CA PRO A 150 -13.19 0.45 3.99
C PRO A 150 -11.77 0.06 4.41
N VAL A 151 -10.80 0.40 3.56
CA VAL A 151 -9.38 0.16 3.81
C VAL A 151 -8.57 1.39 3.41
N THR A 152 -7.58 1.73 4.21
CA THR A 152 -6.58 2.76 3.87
C THR A 152 -5.19 2.15 3.81
N VAL A 153 -4.35 2.67 2.91
CA VAL A 153 -2.96 2.24 2.74
C VAL A 153 -2.02 3.38 3.05
N ALA A 154 -1.05 3.15 3.94
CA ALA A 154 -0.01 4.11 4.27
C ALA A 154 1.38 3.50 4.07
N TYR A 155 2.36 4.35 3.79
CA TYR A 155 3.76 3.96 3.63
C TYR A 155 4.56 4.51 4.81
N ARG A 156 5.44 3.71 5.40
CA ARG A 156 6.33 4.14 6.49
C ARG A 156 7.70 3.50 6.40
N THR A 157 8.68 4.09 7.07
CA THR A 157 10.00 3.51 7.33
C THR A 157 10.25 3.42 8.84
N ALA A 158 11.44 2.98 9.24
CA ALA A 158 11.88 3.08 10.63
C ALA A 158 11.90 4.54 11.16
N HIS A 159 12.03 5.53 10.26
CA HIS A 159 12.06 6.96 10.60
C HIS A 159 10.68 7.62 10.63
N GLY A 160 9.61 6.85 10.42
CA GLY A 160 8.24 7.36 10.46
C GLY A 160 7.50 7.27 9.13
N PRO A 161 6.31 7.90 9.04
CA PRO A 161 5.46 7.85 7.86
C PRO A 161 6.12 8.53 6.66
N LEU A 162 5.96 7.96 5.46
CA LEU A 162 6.30 8.66 4.23
C LEU A 162 5.13 9.59 3.86
N PRO A 163 5.39 10.90 3.69
CA PRO A 163 4.33 11.86 3.34
C PRO A 163 3.84 11.68 1.90
N VAL A 164 4.68 11.13 1.02
CA VAL A 164 4.36 10.88 -0.38
C VAL A 164 4.59 9.40 -0.68
N PRO A 165 3.59 8.67 -1.23
CA PRO A 165 3.77 7.27 -1.60
C PRO A 165 4.75 7.16 -2.78
N PRO A 166 5.67 6.17 -2.75
CA PRO A 166 6.59 5.98 -3.86
C PRO A 166 5.82 5.53 -5.10
N ARG A 167 6.08 6.18 -6.24
CA ARG A 167 5.32 5.98 -7.49
C ARG A 167 6.01 5.03 -8.45
N THR A 168 7.32 4.88 -8.31
CA THR A 168 8.15 4.07 -9.20
C THR A 168 8.85 2.93 -8.46
N LEU A 169 9.15 1.86 -9.19
CA LEU A 169 9.97 0.77 -8.65
C LEU A 169 11.35 1.27 -8.19
N ASN A 170 11.91 2.28 -8.87
CA ASN A 170 13.21 2.83 -8.53
C ASN A 170 13.22 3.53 -7.17
N GLU A 171 12.18 4.33 -6.86
CA GLU A 171 11.99 4.91 -5.53
C GLU A 171 11.88 3.83 -4.47
N VAL A 172 11.11 2.79 -4.75
CA VAL A 172 10.85 1.68 -3.81
C VAL A 172 12.11 0.92 -3.46
N VAL A 173 12.88 0.50 -4.47
CA VAL A 173 14.10 -0.28 -4.19
C VAL A 173 15.14 0.55 -3.47
N ALA A 174 15.14 1.88 -3.67
CA ALA A 174 16.04 2.82 -3.01
C ALA A 174 15.68 3.07 -1.54
N ILE A 175 14.44 2.85 -1.10
CA ILE A 175 14.06 3.05 0.29
C ILE A 175 14.48 1.84 1.14
N ARG A 176 15.22 2.09 2.23
CA ARG A 176 15.55 1.06 3.21
C ARG A 176 14.37 0.87 4.17
N GLY A 177 14.03 -0.39 4.46
CA GLY A 177 13.04 -0.72 5.48
C GLY A 177 11.62 -0.23 5.17
N LEU A 178 11.23 -0.17 3.89
CA LEU A 178 9.88 0.23 3.50
C LEU A 178 8.83 -0.75 4.07
N VAL A 179 7.84 -0.18 4.76
CA VAL A 179 6.68 -0.88 5.31
C VAL A 179 5.43 -0.29 4.68
N ILE A 180 4.55 -1.16 4.20
CA ILE A 180 3.19 -0.79 3.79
C ILE A 180 2.25 -1.17 4.91
N GLU A 181 1.56 -0.19 5.46
CA GLU A 181 0.56 -0.38 6.49
C GLU A 181 -0.83 -0.37 5.85
N VAL A 182 -1.52 -1.51 5.95
CA VAL A 182 -2.88 -1.66 5.46
C VAL A 182 -3.81 -1.64 6.67
N ARG A 183 -4.62 -0.59 6.79
CA ARG A 183 -5.59 -0.45 7.88
C ARG A 183 -6.97 -0.83 7.40
N LEU A 184 -7.49 -1.92 7.95
CA LEU A 184 -8.88 -2.31 7.78
C LEU A 184 -9.72 -1.46 8.75
N LEU A 185 -10.67 -0.71 8.22
CA LEU A 185 -11.53 0.18 9.00
C LEU A 185 -12.85 -0.52 9.35
N ALA A 186 -13.59 0.01 10.31
CA ALA A 186 -14.88 -0.58 10.69
C ALA A 186 -15.81 -0.64 9.46
N ALA A 187 -16.46 -1.79 9.29
CA ALA A 187 -17.43 -1.98 8.22
C ALA A 187 -18.68 -1.12 8.50
N GLY A 188 -19.25 -0.54 7.45
CA GLY A 188 -20.44 0.32 7.54
C GLY A 188 -21.35 0.12 6.36
N ARG A 189 -22.65 0.43 6.52
CA ARG A 189 -23.52 0.59 5.34
C ARG A 189 -23.11 1.89 4.66
N ASP A 190 -22.88 1.85 3.34
CA ASP A 190 -22.65 3.08 2.59
C ASP A 190 -23.90 3.95 2.72
N VAL A 191 -23.74 5.11 3.37
CA VAL A 191 -24.70 6.19 3.23
C VAL A 191 -24.38 6.81 1.88
N PRO A 192 -25.29 6.78 0.89
CA PRO A 192 -25.04 7.44 -0.38
C PRO A 192 -24.69 8.90 -0.10
N ARG A 193 -23.48 9.32 -0.49
CA ARG A 193 -23.13 10.74 -0.49
C ARG A 193 -24.08 11.39 -1.48
N ALA A 194 -25.01 12.22 -0.97
CA ALA A 194 -25.77 13.13 -1.80
C ALA A 194 -24.78 14.00 -2.57
N VAL A 195 -24.84 13.92 -3.89
CA VAL A 195 -24.12 14.78 -4.84
C VAL A 195 -24.94 16.06 -5.03
#